data_AF-A0A2U0A232-F1
#
_entry.id   AF-A0A2U0A232-F1
#
_cell.length_a   1.000
_cell.length_b   1.000
_cell.length_c   1.000
_cell.angle_alpha   90.00
_cell.angle_beta   90.00
_cell.angle_gamma   90.00
#
_symmetry.space_group_name_H-M   'P 1'
#
loop_
_entity.id
_entity.type
_entity.pdbx_description
1 polymer ?
#
loop_
_entity_poly.entity_id
_entity_poly.type
_entity_poly.pdbx_seq_one_letter_code
_entity_poly.pdbx_strand_id
1 'polypeptide(L)' 'MGSLTLKQFKSPLLEPIELYIPAGHCTTLSGPSGSGKSRLLRALADLDPHQGE' A
#
# COMPACT_ATOMS: atom_id res chain seq x y z
N MET A 1 5.13 16.96 8.82
CA MET A 1 5.57 15.90 7.90
C MET A 1 4.97 14.59 8.40
N GLY A 2 4.03 13.99 7.67
CA GLY A 2 3.28 12.81 8.13
C GLY A 2 4.01 11.50 7.81
N SER A 3 3.90 10.52 8.70
CA SER A 3 4.15 9.11 8.37
C SER A 3 2.97 8.54 7.59
N LEU A 4 3.20 7.47 6.83
CA LEU A 4 2.13 6.67 6.23
C LEU A 4 1.91 5.42 7.10
N THR A 5 0.69 5.22 7.56
CA THR A 5 0.29 4.01 8.29
C THR A 5 -0.91 3.42 7.58
N LEU A 6 -0.83 2.14 7.22
CA LEU A 6 -1.94 1.36 6.69
C LEU A 6 -2.35 0.30 7.71
N LYS A 7 -3.65 0.21 7.98
CA LYS A 7 -4.27 -0.78 8.85
C LYS A 7 -5.41 -1.46 8.13
N GLN A 8 -5.37 -2.79 8.09
CA GLN A 8 -6.35 -3.61 7.36
C GLN A 8 -6.60 -3.12 5.92
N PHE A 9 -5.56 -2.55 5.30
CA PHE A 9 -5.69 -1.97 3.97
C PHE A 9 -5.81 -3.07 2.93
N LYS A 10 -6.89 -3.04 2.15
CA LYS A 10 -7.22 -4.10 1.20
C LYS A 10 -7.89 -3.54 -0.05
N SER A 11 -7.81 -4.31 -1.13
CA SER A 11 -8.54 -4.07 -2.39
C SER A 11 -9.00 -5.41 -2.97
N PRO A 12 -9.86 -5.45 -4.00
CA PRO A 12 -10.36 -6.72 -4.56
C PRO A 12 -9.28 -7.74 -4.98
N LEU A 13 -8.05 -7.30 -5.22
CA LEU A 13 -6.91 -8.13 -5.66
C LEU A 13 -5.70 -8.05 -4.71
N LEU A 14 -5.90 -7.52 -3.50
CA LEU A 14 -4.89 -7.43 -2.46
C LEU A 14 -5.47 -7.98 -1.16
N GLU A 15 -4.79 -8.96 -0.59
CA GLU A 15 -5.03 -9.36 0.79
C GLU A 15 -4.81 -8.18 1.75
N PRO A 16 -5.40 -8.21 2.97
CA PRO A 16 -5.20 -7.16 3.96
C PRO A 16 -3.72 -6.96 4.30
N ILE A 17 -3.28 -5.70 4.30
CA ILE A 17 -1.89 -5.30 4.55
C ILE A 17 -1.84 -4.35 5.74
N GLU A 18 -0.82 -4.54 6.57
CA GLU A 18 -0.36 -3.61 7.58
C GLU A 18 0.98 -3.02 7.10
N LEU A 19 1.11 -1.69 7.06
CA LEU A 19 2.32 -1.03 6.58
C LEU A 19 2.58 0.24 7.39
N TYR A 20 3.83 0.46 7.78
CA TYR A 20 4.26 1.72 8.37
C TYR A 20 5.49 2.24 7.62
N ILE A 21 5.38 3.47 7.10
CA ILE A 21 6.49 4.20 6.48
C ILE A 21 6.73 5.47 7.30
N PRO A 22 7.90 5.62 7.94
CA PRO A 22 8.21 6.82 8.69
C PRO A 22 8.35 8.04 7.77
N ALA A 23 8.05 9.23 8.29
CA ALA A 23 8.20 10.48 7.56
C ALA A 23 9.66 10.67 7.07
N GLY A 24 9.82 11.21 5.86
CA GLY A 24 11.13 11.52 5.29
C GLY A 24 11.95 10.31 4.82
N HIS A 25 11.37 9.11 4.78
CA HIS A 25 12.06 7.90 4.32
C HIS A 25 11.73 7.60 2.85
N CYS A 26 12.75 7.26 2.06
CA CYS A 26 12.58 6.66 0.75
C CYS A 26 12.47 5.13 0.91
N THR A 27 11.27 4.58 0.72
CA THR A 27 10.98 3.15 0.92
C THR A 27 10.74 2.46 -0.41
N THR A 28 11.40 1.32 -0.63
CA THR A 28 11.27 0.52 -1.85
C THR A 28 10.31 -0.64 -1.64
N LEU A 29 9.33 -0.81 -2.55
CA LEU A 29 8.45 -1.97 -2.59
C LEU A 29 8.95 -3.00 -3.62
N SER A 30 9.38 -4.18 -3.16
CA SER A 30 9.93 -5.25 -3.99
C SER A 30 9.14 -6.56 -3.88
N GLY A 31 9.33 -7.48 -4.84
CA GLY A 31 8.66 -8.78 -4.89
C GLY A 31 8.49 -9.32 -6.32
N PRO A 32 8.12 -10.61 -6.49
CA PRO A 32 7.95 -11.25 -7.80
C PRO A 32 7.01 -10.51 -8.75
N SER A 33 7.14 -10.70 -10.07
CA SER A 33 6.16 -10.17 -11.02
C SER A 33 4.76 -10.71 -10.70
N GLY A 34 3.73 -9.87 -10.82
CA GLY A 34 2.36 -10.23 -10.49
C GLY A 34 2.00 -10.21 -8.99
N SER A 35 2.94 -9.96 -8.08
CA SER A 35 2.70 -9.96 -6.62
C SER A 35 1.82 -8.82 -6.09
N GLY A 36 1.18 -8.02 -6.95
CA GLY A 36 0.29 -6.93 -6.53
C GLY A 36 0.93 -5.56 -6.27
N LYS A 37 2.26 -5.38 -6.45
CA LYS A 37 2.95 -4.09 -6.17
C LYS A 37 2.30 -2.87 -6.81
N SER A 38 2.08 -2.90 -8.13
CA SER A 38 1.45 -1.80 -8.85
C SER A 38 0.00 -1.58 -8.42
N ARG A 39 -0.68 -2.65 -7.99
CA ARG A 39 -2.06 -2.57 -7.48
C ARG A 39 -2.08 -1.86 -6.11
N LEU A 40 -1.13 -2.18 -5.22
CA LEU A 40 -0.98 -1.51 -3.94
C LEU A 40 -0.71 -0.02 -4.14
N LEU A 41 0.24 0.33 -5.01
CA LEU A 41 0.56 1.74 -5.30
C LEU A 41 -0.62 2.50 -5.92
N ARG A 42 -1.41 1.86 -6.78
CA ARG A 42 -2.63 2.47 -7.34
C ARG A 42 -3.70 2.71 -6.27
N ALA A 43 -3.94 1.72 -5.41
CA ALA A 43 -4.89 1.84 -4.31
C ALA A 43 -4.45 2.95 -3.34
N LEU A 44 -3.17 3.00 -2.97
CA LEU A 44 -2.59 4.08 -2.14
C LEU A 44 -2.72 5.48 -2.73
N ALA A 45 -2.73 5.58 -4.06
CA ALA A 45 -2.90 6.84 -4.79
C ALA A 45 -4.37 7.16 -5.10
N ASP A 46 -5.33 6.47 -4.45
CA ASP A 46 -6.77 6.58 -4.68
C ASP A 46 -7.21 6.33 -6.13
N LEU A 47 -6.41 5.58 -6.91
CA LEU A 47 -6.69 5.27 -8.31
C LEU A 47 -7.54 3.99 -8.49
N ASP A 48 -7.54 3.10 -7.50
CA ASP A 48 -8.31 1.86 -7.48
C ASP A 48 -9.10 1.78 -6.15
N PRO A 49 -10.30 1.15 -6.12
CA PRO A 49 -11.09 1.01 -4.89
C PRO A 49 -10.33 0.26 -3.79
N HIS A 50 -10.41 0.79 -2.57
CA HIS A 50 -9.78 0.20 -1.40
C HIS A 50 -10.64 0.39 -0.14
N GLN A 51 -10.27 -0.31 0.93
CA GLN A 51 -10.85 -0.22 2.26
C GLN A 51 -9.72 -0.32 3.29
N GLY A 52 -10.00 0.13 4.52
CA GLY A 52 -9.01 0.19 5.60
C GLY A 52 -8.70 1.64 5.96
N GLU A 53 -7.72 1.81 6.84
CA GLU A 53 -7.19 3.12 7.25
C GLU A 53 -5.72 3.27 6.85
#